data_AF-A0A7R9TRQ5-F1
#
_entry.id   AF-A0A7R9TRQ5-F1
#
_cell.length_a   1.000
_cell.length_b   1.000
_cell.length_c   1.000
_cell.angle_alpha   90.00
_cell.angle_beta   90.00
_cell.angle_gamma   90.00
#
_symmetry.space_group_name_H-M   'P 1'
#
loop_
_entity.id
_entity.type
_entity.pdbx_description
1 polymer ?
#
loop_
_entity_poly.entity_id
_entity_poly.type
_entity_poly.pdbx_seq_one_letter_code
_entity_poly.pdbx_strand_id
1 'polypeptide(L)'
;WCDANGEIGKKLLEEYVNTDRGPMDVTRASGYKALWKCATCEHEWRTKICNRTTANNPTGCPKCPGFVARSNKFQVWCDANGEIGKKLLEEYVNTDRGPMDVTRASGYKALWKC
;
A
#
# COMPACT_ATOMS: atom_id res chain seq x y z
N TRP A 1 -5.85 13.21 16.28
CA TRP A 1 -4.65 13.03 15.41
C TRP A 1 -4.73 13.94 14.20
N CYS A 2 -5.83 13.91 13.44
CA CYS A 2 -6.01 14.81 12.29
C CYS A 2 -5.78 16.28 12.67
N ASP A 3 -6.33 16.74 13.79
CA ASP A 3 -6.15 18.12 14.28
C ASP A 3 -4.67 18.48 14.54
N ALA A 4 -3.84 17.49 14.86
CA ALA A 4 -2.41 17.68 15.12
C ALA A 4 -1.54 17.50 13.85
N ASN A 5 -2.13 17.20 12.68
CA ASN A 5 -1.40 16.89 11.44
C ASN A 5 -1.75 17.85 10.28
N GLY A 6 -2.17 19.07 10.63
CA GLY A 6 -2.34 20.20 9.70
C GLY A 6 -3.17 19.86 8.47
N GLU A 7 -2.68 20.27 7.29
CA GLU A 7 -3.35 20.09 6.00
C GLU A 7 -3.65 18.62 5.67
N ILE A 8 -2.77 17.69 6.08
CA ILE A 8 -3.01 16.24 5.86
C ILE A 8 -4.20 15.79 6.68
N GLY A 9 -4.26 16.18 7.96
CA GLY A 9 -5.38 15.85 8.84
C GLY A 9 -6.69 16.43 8.34
N LYS A 10 -6.68 17.70 7.91
CA LYS A 10 -7.84 18.39 7.33
C LYS A 10 -8.33 17.67 6.06
N LYS A 11 -7.43 17.39 5.12
CA LYS A 11 -7.76 16.66 3.88
C LYS A 11 -8.39 15.29 4.18
N LEU A 12 -7.85 14.55 5.14
CA LEU A 12 -8.39 13.23 5.51
C LEU A 12 -9.81 13.33 6.07
N LEU A 13 -10.11 14.37 6.86
CA LEU A 13 -11.46 14.60 7.37
C LEU A 13 -12.43 14.97 6.25
N GLU A 14 -12.01 15.80 5.29
CA GLU A 14 -12.80 16.17 4.11
C GLU A 14 -13.11 14.96 3.21
N GLU A 15 -12.16 14.06 3.02
CA GLU A 15 -12.35 12.86 2.19
C GLU A 15 -13.11 11.73 2.89
N TYR A 16 -13.34 11.81 4.20
CA TYR A 16 -13.98 10.74 4.98
C TYR A 16 -15.51 10.78 4.82
N VAL A 17 -16.08 9.82 4.09
CA VAL A 17 -17.52 9.74 3.79
C VAL A 17 -18.19 8.48 4.34
N ASN A 18 -17.51 7.75 5.22
CA ASN A 18 -18.02 6.51 5.79
C ASN A 18 -19.14 6.80 6.81
N THR A 19 -20.30 6.15 6.64
CA THR A 19 -21.48 6.35 7.49
C THR A 19 -21.56 5.37 8.67
N ASP A 20 -20.97 4.18 8.54
CA ASP A 20 -21.07 3.12 9.56
C ASP A 20 -20.32 3.45 10.86
N ARG A 21 -19.27 4.26 10.76
CA ARG A 21 -18.40 4.71 11.86
C ARG A 21 -17.94 6.11 11.52
N GLY A 22 -18.01 7.03 12.48
CA GLY A 22 -17.49 8.38 12.32
C GLY A 22 -15.97 8.44 12.46
N PRO A 23 -15.33 9.56 12.09
CA PRO A 23 -13.89 9.76 12.25
C PRO A 23 -13.40 9.62 13.70
N MET A 24 -14.27 9.91 14.69
CA MET A 24 -13.94 9.81 16.12
C MET A 24 -14.06 8.37 16.67
N ASP A 25 -14.72 7.46 15.93
CA ASP A 25 -14.94 6.07 16.34
C ASP A 25 -13.83 5.11 15.88
N VAL A 26 -12.82 5.65 15.20
CA VAL A 26 -11.71 4.88 14.63
C VAL A 26 -10.37 5.50 15.00
N THR A 27 -9.42 4.64 15.39
CA THR A 27 -8.06 5.08 15.66
C THR A 27 -7.25 5.08 14.36
N ARG A 28 -6.21 5.92 14.30
CA ARG A 28 -5.27 6.00 13.17
C ARG A 28 -4.65 4.66 12.78
N ALA A 29 -4.41 3.76 13.74
CA ALA A 29 -3.82 2.44 13.48
C ALA A 29 -4.85 1.38 13.07
N SER A 30 -6.13 1.73 12.98
CA SER A 30 -7.21 0.78 12.72
C SER A 30 -7.08 0.09 11.37
N GLY A 31 -7.30 -1.22 11.37
CA GLY A 31 -7.43 -2.02 10.15
C GLY A 31 -8.80 -1.90 9.47
N TYR A 32 -9.73 -1.11 10.01
CA TYR A 32 -11.08 -0.91 9.47
C TYR A 32 -11.03 -0.28 8.07
N LYS A 33 -11.81 -0.83 7.14
CA LYS A 33 -11.91 -0.36 5.74
C LYS A 33 -13.03 0.68 5.60
N ALA A 34 -12.73 1.93 5.92
CA ALA A 34 -13.63 3.05 5.71
C ALA A 34 -13.80 3.39 4.23
N LEU A 35 -14.94 4.00 3.89
CA LEU A 35 -15.20 4.63 2.60
C LEU A 35 -14.62 6.05 2.55
N TRP A 36 -13.93 6.37 1.46
CA TRP A 36 -13.32 7.68 1.20
C TRP A 36 -13.78 8.20 -0.16
N LYS A 37 -13.88 9.51 -0.31
CA LYS A 37 -14.18 10.19 -1.57
C LYS A 37 -13.05 11.16 -1.92
N CYS A 38 -12.54 11.09 -3.14
CA CYS A 38 -11.36 11.86 -3.52
C CYS A 38 -11.72 13.33 -3.70
N ALA A 39 -11.02 14.23 -3.01
CA ALA A 39 -11.25 15.66 -3.17
C ALA A 39 -10.94 16.18 -4.60
N THR A 40 -10.15 15.44 -5.39
CA THR A 40 -9.73 15.88 -6.73
C THR A 40 -10.60 15.30 -7.85
N CYS A 41 -10.91 14.00 -7.82
CA CYS A 41 -11.62 13.32 -8.91
C CYS A 41 -12.95 12.70 -8.48
N GLU A 42 -13.39 12.95 -7.24
CA GLU A 42 -14.64 12.48 -6.65
C GLU A 42 -14.84 10.95 -6.61
N HIS A 43 -13.82 10.18 -7.00
CA HIS A 43 -13.88 8.74 -6.93
C HIS A 43 -14.03 8.26 -5.49
N GLU A 44 -14.97 7.36 -5.26
CA GLU A 44 -15.14 6.69 -3.98
C GLU A 44 -14.40 5.35 -3.96
N TRP A 45 -13.65 5.10 -2.88
CA TRP A 45 -12.96 3.83 -2.70
C TRP A 45 -12.86 3.45 -1.22
N ARG A 46 -12.68 2.15 -0.96
CA ARG A 46 -12.45 1.63 0.39
C ARG A 46 -10.97 1.35 0.61
N THR A 47 -10.44 1.81 1.74
CA THR A 47 -9.09 1.46 2.20
C THR A 47 -9.02 1.42 3.72
N LYS A 48 -8.04 0.70 4.27
CA LYS A 48 -7.82 0.63 5.71
C LYS A 48 -7.42 2.01 6.24
N ILE A 49 -7.94 2.40 7.41
CA ILE A 49 -7.57 3.65 8.09
C ILE A 49 -6.05 3.75 8.22
N CYS A 50 -5.40 2.70 8.74
CA CYS A 50 -3.94 2.68 8.92
C CYS A 50 -3.13 2.91 7.64
N ASN A 51 -3.65 2.47 6.49
CA ASN A 51 -3.00 2.68 5.20
C ASN A 51 -3.17 4.12 4.70
N ARG A 52 -4.31 4.77 4.98
CA ARG A 52 -4.58 6.15 4.58
C ARG A 52 -3.84 7.16 5.47
N THR A 53 -3.60 6.81 6.73
CA THR A 53 -3.06 7.72 7.77
C THR A 53 -1.64 7.37 8.25
N THR A 54 -0.91 6.53 7.52
CA THR A 54 0.52 6.28 7.80
C THR A 54 1.34 7.53 7.45
N ALA A 55 2.33 7.87 8.29
CA ALA A 55 3.27 8.95 8.00
C ALA A 55 4.14 8.64 6.78
N ASN A 56 4.51 7.36 6.63
CA ASN A 56 5.35 6.90 5.54
C ASN A 56 4.47 6.40 4.39
N ASN A 57 4.41 7.19 3.32
CA ASN A 57 3.78 6.86 2.04
C ASN A 57 2.28 6.49 2.18
N PRO A 58 1.38 7.40 2.60
CA PRO A 58 -0.05 7.10 2.73
C PRO A 58 -0.67 6.68 1.39
N THR A 59 -1.60 5.71 1.41
CA THR A 59 -2.32 5.31 0.19
C THR A 59 -3.18 6.46 -0.31
N GLY A 60 -3.18 6.76 -1.61
CA GLY A 60 -4.06 7.78 -2.23
C GLY A 60 -5.29 7.20 -2.95
N CYS A 61 -5.99 8.06 -3.68
CA CYS A 61 -7.09 7.66 -4.56
C CYS A 61 -6.55 6.80 -5.72
N PRO A 62 -7.10 5.60 -5.99
CA PRO A 62 -6.59 4.70 -7.03
C PRO A 62 -6.83 5.20 -8.47
N LYS A 63 -7.73 6.17 -8.67
CA LYS A 63 -7.99 6.79 -9.97
C LYS A 63 -7.12 8.02 -10.26
N CYS A 64 -6.44 8.56 -9.25
CA CYS A 64 -5.60 9.74 -9.45
C CYS A 64 -4.24 9.35 -10.04
N PRO A 65 -3.68 10.18 -10.94
CA PRO A 65 -2.28 10.05 -11.36
C PRO A 65 -1.35 10.02 -10.15
N GLY A 66 -0.35 9.13 -10.18
CA GLY A 66 0.59 8.94 -9.06
C GLY A 66 0.18 7.87 -8.05
N PHE A 67 -1.00 7.23 -8.20
CA PHE A 67 -1.27 6.00 -7.47
C PHE A 67 -0.41 4.85 -8.01
N VAL A 68 0.59 4.45 -7.23
CA VAL A 68 1.35 3.23 -7.49
C VAL A 68 0.76 2.14 -6.60
N ALA A 69 0.08 1.18 -7.22
CA ALA A 69 -0.37 -0.01 -6.51
C ALA A 69 0.83 -0.69 -5.87
N ARG A 70 0.82 -0.85 -4.54
CA ARG A 70 1.88 -1.55 -3.84
C ARG A 70 1.84 -3.03 -4.21
N SER A 71 2.78 -3.46 -5.03
CA SER A 71 3.02 -4.88 -5.26
C SER A 71 4.04 -5.40 -4.26
N ASN A 72 3.71 -6.51 -3.59
CA ASN A 72 4.66 -7.25 -2.78
C ASN A 72 5.26 -8.44 -3.53
N LYS A 73 4.97 -8.58 -4.83
CA LYS A 73 5.56 -9.62 -5.67
C LYS A 73 7.07 -9.45 -5.67
N PHE A 74 7.78 -10.57 -5.51
CA PHE A 74 9.24 -10.55 -5.41
C PHE A 74 9.86 -9.94 -6.67
N GLN A 75 9.40 -10.35 -7.86
CA GLN A 75 9.89 -9.79 -9.12
C GLN A 75 9.72 -8.26 -9.23
N VAL A 76 8.54 -7.74 -8.92
CA VAL A 76 8.29 -6.28 -8.99
C VAL A 76 9.23 -5.51 -8.06
N TRP A 77 9.58 -6.09 -6.91
CA TRP A 77 10.60 -5.49 -6.05
C TRP A 77 11.98 -5.55 -6.71
N CYS A 78 12.40 -6.70 -7.25
CA CYS A 78 13.68 -6.81 -7.94
C CYS A 78 13.82 -5.80 -9.09
N ASP A 79 12.78 -5.66 -9.92
CA ASP A 79 12.77 -4.72 -11.05
C ASP A 79 12.96 -3.26 -10.60
N ALA A 80 12.56 -2.93 -9.37
CA ALA A 80 12.67 -1.59 -8.78
C ALA A 80 13.96 -1.36 -7.96
N ASN A 81 14.82 -2.38 -7.79
CA ASN A 81 15.98 -2.32 -6.89
C ASN A 81 17.34 -2.50 -7.62
N GLY A 82 17.43 -2.13 -8.89
CA GLY A 82 18.71 -2.03 -9.62
C GLY A 82 19.54 -3.33 -9.61
N GLU A 83 20.85 -3.19 -9.41
CA GLU A 83 21.80 -4.33 -9.48
C GLU A 83 21.51 -5.44 -8.47
N ILE A 84 21.07 -5.10 -7.25
CA ILE A 84 20.72 -6.12 -6.26
C ILE A 84 19.49 -6.91 -6.69
N GLY A 85 18.49 -6.25 -7.26
CA GLY A 85 17.29 -6.91 -7.78
C GLY A 85 17.63 -7.83 -8.96
N LYS A 86 18.44 -7.35 -9.89
CA LYS A 86 18.93 -8.14 -11.03
C LYS A 86 19.69 -9.39 -10.59
N LYS A 87 20.66 -9.23 -9.67
CA LYS A 87 21.44 -10.36 -9.11
C LYS A 87 20.54 -11.41 -8.49
N LEU A 88 19.56 -11.01 -7.68
CA LEU A 88 18.63 -11.94 -7.05
C LEU A 88 17.74 -12.68 -8.06
N LEU A 89 17.30 -12.03 -9.14
CA LEU A 89 16.54 -12.70 -10.21
C LEU A 89 17.41 -13.72 -10.96
N GLU A 90 18.68 -13.38 -11.20
CA GLU A 90 19.62 -14.31 -11.81
C GLU A 90 19.87 -15.52 -10.90
N GLU A 91 19.90 -15.33 -9.59
CA GLU A 91 20.15 -16.39 -8.61
C GLU A 91 18.95 -17.28 -8.31
N TYR A 92 17.73 -16.84 -8.58
CA TYR A 92 16.51 -17.58 -8.29
C TYR A 92 16.31 -18.80 -9.22
N VAL A 93 16.25 -20.02 -8.67
CA VAL A 93 16.23 -21.27 -9.46
C VAL A 93 15.04 -22.19 -9.18
N ASN A 94 13.99 -21.73 -8.50
CA ASN A 94 12.78 -22.54 -8.33
C ASN A 94 12.08 -22.79 -9.67
N THR A 95 11.71 -24.05 -9.91
CA THR A 95 10.96 -24.48 -11.10
C THR A 95 9.46 -24.61 -10.83
N ASP A 96 9.07 -24.80 -9.57
CA ASP A 96 7.68 -24.96 -9.12
C ASP A 96 6.95 -23.63 -8.91
N ARG A 97 7.69 -22.55 -8.62
CA ARG A 97 7.15 -21.21 -8.39
C ARG A 97 8.07 -20.15 -8.96
N GLY A 98 7.59 -19.35 -9.89
CA GLY A 98 8.36 -18.25 -10.46
C GLY A 98 8.48 -17.05 -9.51
N PRO A 99 9.38 -16.09 -9.81
CA PRO A 99 9.53 -14.85 -9.04
C PRO A 99 8.26 -13.98 -8.94
N MET A 100 7.30 -14.14 -9.86
CA MET A 100 5.98 -13.50 -9.80
C MET A 100 4.98 -14.26 -8.90
N ASP A 101 5.23 -15.51 -8.57
CA ASP A 101 4.35 -16.36 -7.77
C ASP A 101 4.62 -16.24 -6.27
N VAL A 102 5.79 -15.70 -5.91
CA VAL A 102 6.20 -15.48 -4.53
C VAL A 102 6.14 -13.99 -4.17
N THR A 103 5.99 -13.72 -2.86
CA THR A 103 6.06 -12.36 -2.34
C THR A 103 7.35 -12.17 -1.55
N ARG A 104 7.93 -10.98 -1.65
CA ARG A 104 9.15 -10.57 -0.94
C ARG A 104 9.07 -10.76 0.58
N ALA A 105 7.87 -10.66 1.14
CA ALA A 105 7.63 -10.75 2.58
C ALA A 105 7.14 -12.14 3.03
N SER A 106 7.10 -13.12 2.11
CA SER A 106 6.69 -14.48 2.45
C SER A 106 7.80 -15.22 3.21
N GLY A 107 7.42 -16.18 4.07
CA GLY A 107 8.34 -17.14 4.68
C GLY A 107 8.72 -18.30 3.74
N TYR A 108 8.50 -18.16 2.43
CA TYR A 108 8.83 -19.20 1.45
C TYR A 108 10.34 -19.35 1.32
N LYS A 109 10.83 -20.59 1.38
CA LYS A 109 12.25 -20.91 1.21
C LYS A 109 12.52 -21.19 -0.26
N ALA A 110 12.95 -20.18 -1.00
CA ALA A 110 13.40 -20.31 -2.37
C ALA A 110 14.77 -21.00 -2.46
N LEU A 111 15.03 -21.63 -3.60
CA LEU A 111 16.30 -22.21 -4.01
C LEU A 111 17.07 -21.14 -4.80
N TRP A 112 18.37 -21.03 -4.50
CA TRP A 112 19.26 -20.04 -5.09
C TRP A 112 20.50 -20.72 -5.66
N LYS A 113 21.00 -20.23 -6.78
CA LYS A 113 22.34 -20.55 -7.25
C LYS A 113 23.36 -19.75 -6.43
N CYS A 114 24.54 -20.33 -6.21
CA CYS A 114 25.66 -19.66 -5.55
C CYS A 114 26.36 -18.69 -6.51
#